data_AF-A0AAJ1QB69-F1
#
_entry.id   AF-A0AAJ1QB69-F1
#
_cell.length_a   1.000
_cell.length_b   1.000
_cell.length_c   1.000
_cell.angle_alpha   90.00
_cell.angle_beta   90.00
_cell.angle_gamma   90.00
#
_symmetry.space_group_name_H-M   'P 1'
#
loop_
_entity.id
_entity.type
_entity.pdbx_description
1 polymer ?
#
loop_
_entity_poly.entity_id
_entity_poly.type
_entity_poly.pdbx_seq_one_letter_code
_entity_poly.pdbx_strand_id
1 'polypeptide(L)'
;RDDGTTSCGCWIFAGSWTPEGNQMARRDNADPSGLGNTLGWAWAWPLNRRILYNRASADPQGNPWDPKRQLLKWDGTKWTGWDIPDYSAAPPGSGVGPFIMQQ
;
A
#
# COMPACT_ATOMS: atom_id res chain seq x y z
N ARG A 1 6.94 13.92 -11.09
CA ARG A 1 7.87 14.85 -11.78
C ARG A 1 7.12 16.11 -12.13
N ASP A 2 7.79 17.25 -12.11
CA ASP A 2 7.26 18.61 -12.19
C ASP A 2 7.73 19.36 -13.47
N ASP A 3 8.31 18.62 -14.42
CA ASP A 3 8.90 19.10 -15.68
C ASP A 3 7.89 19.30 -16.83
N GLY A 4 6.58 19.23 -16.56
CA GLY A 4 5.53 19.33 -17.57
C GLY A 4 5.34 18.10 -18.46
N THR A 5 6.09 17.01 -18.24
CA THR A 5 5.98 15.79 -19.07
C THR A 5 4.82 14.87 -18.67
N THR A 6 4.05 15.22 -17.64
CA THR A 6 2.90 14.44 -17.15
C THR A 6 1.70 15.32 -16.89
N SER A 7 0.50 14.86 -17.27
CA SER A 7 -0.79 15.48 -16.94
C SER A 7 -1.65 14.55 -16.08
N CYS A 8 -2.33 15.10 -15.07
CA CYS A 8 -3.26 14.37 -14.22
C CYS A 8 -4.23 15.35 -13.54
N GLY A 9 -5.54 15.17 -13.72
CA GLY A 9 -6.55 16.05 -13.13
C GLY A 9 -6.72 15.87 -11.61
N CYS A 10 -6.35 14.71 -11.07
CA CYS A 10 -6.36 14.43 -9.63
C CYS A 10 -5.28 13.38 -9.30
N TRP A 11 -4.16 13.82 -8.74
CA TRP A 11 -2.96 12.99 -8.61
C TRP A 11 -3.16 11.74 -7.75
N ILE A 12 -3.97 11.82 -6.68
CA ILE A 12 -4.27 10.67 -5.81
C ILE A 12 -5.04 9.56 -6.52
N PHE A 13 -5.66 9.85 -7.68
CA PHE A 13 -6.40 8.89 -8.49
C PHE A 13 -5.57 8.32 -9.66
N ALA A 14 -4.31 8.73 -9.82
CA ALA A 14 -3.40 8.10 -10.77
C ALA A 14 -3.26 6.61 -10.41
N GLY A 15 -3.72 5.73 -11.31
CA GLY A 15 -3.82 4.29 -11.08
C GLY A 15 -5.25 3.73 -11.04
N SER A 16 -6.27 4.58 -10.93
CA SER A 16 -7.68 4.16 -10.96
C SER A 16 -8.14 3.65 -12.34
N TRP A 17 -7.56 4.20 -13.41
CA TRP A 17 -7.72 3.73 -14.79
C TRP A 17 -6.36 3.79 -15.48
N THR A 18 -5.88 2.64 -15.94
CA THR A 18 -4.53 2.45 -16.48
C THR A 18 -4.59 1.84 -17.89
N PRO A 19 -3.47 1.64 -18.61
CA PRO A 19 -3.45 0.90 -19.86
C PRO A 19 -4.04 -0.52 -19.75
N GLU A 20 -4.02 -1.11 -18.56
CA GLU A 20 -4.64 -2.40 -18.24
C GLU A 20 -6.17 -2.32 -18.06
N GLY A 21 -6.74 -1.11 -18.09
CA GLY A 21 -8.18 -0.87 -18.03
C GLY A 21 -8.66 -0.15 -16.76
N ASN A 22 -9.98 -0.11 -16.60
CA ASN A 22 -10.66 0.55 -15.49
C ASN A 22 -10.58 -0.30 -14.20
N GLN A 23 -9.67 0.05 -13.29
CA GLN A 23 -9.47 -0.69 -12.04
C GLN A 23 -10.65 -0.52 -11.06
N MET A 24 -11.39 0.58 -11.15
CA MET A 24 -12.58 0.83 -10.32
C MET A 24 -13.72 -0.14 -10.62
N ALA A 25 -13.73 -0.75 -11.81
CA ALA A 25 -14.75 -1.70 -12.24
C ALA A 25 -14.45 -3.17 -11.87
N ARG A 26 -13.30 -3.46 -11.24
CA ARG A 26 -12.95 -4.83 -10.85
C ARG A 26 -13.92 -5.40 -9.81
N ARG A 27 -14.20 -6.70 -9.90
CA ARG A 27 -15.20 -7.42 -9.08
C ARG A 27 -14.65 -8.68 -8.41
N ASP A 28 -13.35 -8.75 -8.18
CA ASP A 28 -12.73 -9.85 -7.46
C ASP A 28 -12.83 -9.62 -5.94
N ASN A 29 -13.61 -10.45 -5.25
CA ASN A 29 -13.84 -10.35 -3.81
C ASN A 29 -12.94 -11.29 -2.99
N ALA A 30 -11.87 -11.82 -3.57
CA ALA A 30 -10.92 -12.67 -2.85
C ALA A 30 -10.36 -11.94 -1.60
N ASP A 31 -10.40 -12.63 -0.46
CA ASP A 31 -9.77 -12.25 0.79
C ASP A 31 -8.92 -13.42 1.30
N PRO A 32 -7.70 -13.60 0.77
CA PRO A 32 -6.82 -14.69 1.19
C PRO A 32 -6.33 -14.55 2.64
N SER A 33 -6.43 -13.35 3.22
CA SER A 33 -5.98 -13.07 4.59
C SER A 33 -7.02 -13.44 5.65
N GLY A 34 -8.30 -13.44 5.29
CA GLY A 34 -9.42 -13.53 6.24
C GLY A 34 -9.66 -12.26 7.07
N LEU A 35 -8.97 -11.15 6.76
CA LEU A 35 -9.08 -9.87 7.48
C LEU A 35 -10.08 -8.90 6.81
N GLY A 36 -10.77 -9.33 5.75
CA GLY A 36 -11.69 -8.52 4.97
C GLY A 36 -11.00 -7.63 3.94
N ASN A 37 -9.73 -7.88 3.59
CA ASN A 37 -8.99 -7.00 2.68
C ASN A 37 -9.08 -7.47 1.21
N THR A 38 -10.10 -7.00 0.49
CA THR A 38 -10.41 -7.41 -0.89
C THR A 38 -9.74 -6.52 -1.94
N LEU A 39 -8.43 -6.66 -2.13
CA LEU A 39 -7.61 -5.83 -3.04
C LEU A 39 -8.05 -5.86 -4.51
N GLY A 40 -8.70 -6.94 -4.94
CA GLY A 40 -9.23 -7.13 -6.29
C GLY A 40 -10.59 -6.48 -6.56
N TRP A 41 -11.26 -5.95 -5.52
CA TRP A 41 -12.57 -5.31 -5.68
C TRP A 41 -12.41 -3.80 -5.78
N ALA A 42 -12.89 -3.23 -6.89
CA ALA A 42 -12.71 -1.82 -7.24
C ALA A 42 -11.24 -1.36 -7.10
N TRP A 43 -11.02 -0.07 -6.85
CA TRP A 43 -9.71 0.52 -6.62
C TRP A 43 -9.80 1.60 -5.54
N ALA A 44 -8.91 1.56 -4.56
CA ALA A 44 -8.84 2.58 -3.51
C ALA A 44 -7.71 3.58 -3.79
N TRP A 45 -7.89 4.83 -3.38
CA TRP A 45 -6.79 5.79 -3.35
C TRP A 45 -6.13 5.77 -1.95
N PRO A 46 -4.82 6.05 -1.84
CA PRO A 46 -3.84 6.14 -2.91
C PRO A 46 -3.28 4.77 -3.31
N LEU A 47 -3.03 4.56 -4.62
CA LEU A 47 -2.36 3.36 -5.16
C LEU A 47 -2.94 2.00 -4.66
N ASN A 48 -4.26 1.91 -4.47
CA ASN A 48 -5.00 0.74 -4.00
C ASN A 48 -4.69 0.27 -2.55
N ARG A 49 -4.04 1.12 -1.74
CA ARG A 49 -3.85 0.88 -0.29
C ARG A 49 -5.20 0.93 0.43
N ARG A 50 -5.50 -0.10 1.22
CA ARG A 50 -6.81 -0.21 1.90
C ARG A 50 -6.76 0.29 3.33
N ILE A 51 -5.61 0.16 3.97
CA ILE A 51 -5.37 0.61 5.34
C ILE A 51 -4.21 1.60 5.29
N LEU A 52 -4.54 2.87 5.51
CA LEU A 52 -3.54 3.93 5.60
C LEU A 52 -2.63 3.71 6.82
N TYR A 53 -1.38 4.14 6.70
CA TYR A 53 -0.36 4.05 7.75
C TYR A 53 -0.08 2.62 8.21
N ASN A 54 -0.29 1.63 7.34
CA ASN A 54 -0.13 0.21 7.68
C ASN A 54 1.31 -0.19 8.05
N ARG A 55 2.34 0.65 7.81
CA ARG A 55 3.67 0.46 8.41
C ARG A 55 3.63 0.43 9.93
N ALA A 56 2.74 1.20 10.55
CA ALA A 56 2.59 1.23 12.01
C ALA A 56 1.98 -0.06 12.59
N SER A 57 1.52 -1.00 11.76
CA SER A 57 1.07 -2.32 12.22
C SER A 57 2.21 -3.26 12.65
N ALA A 58 3.45 -2.84 12.44
CA ALA A 58 4.65 -3.60 12.77
C ALA A 58 5.65 -2.75 13.57
N ASP A 59 6.50 -3.42 14.32
CA ASP A 59 7.59 -2.83 15.10
C ASP A 59 8.68 -2.20 14.20
N PRO A 60 9.70 -1.52 14.76
CA PRO A 60 10.77 -0.93 13.98
C PRO A 60 11.58 -1.93 13.15
N GLN A 61 11.61 -3.20 13.56
CA GLN A 61 12.27 -4.33 12.90
C GLN A 61 11.40 -4.99 11.82
N GLY A 62 10.12 -4.60 11.71
CA GLY A 62 9.17 -5.11 10.72
C GLY A 62 8.39 -6.34 11.16
N ASN A 63 8.41 -6.68 12.46
CA ASN A 63 7.58 -7.74 13.01
C ASN A 63 6.17 -7.20 13.35
N PRO A 64 5.09 -7.90 12.98
CA PRO A 64 3.74 -7.48 13.31
C PRO A 64 3.52 -7.39 14.83
N TRP A 65 2.85 -6.33 15.29
CA TRP A 65 2.46 -6.23 16.70
C TRP A 65 1.48 -7.33 17.12
N ASP A 66 0.58 -7.70 16.22
CA ASP A 66 -0.30 -8.86 16.36
C ASP A 66 -0.07 -9.80 15.17
N PRO A 67 0.55 -10.98 15.38
CA PRO A 67 0.80 -11.96 14.32
C PRO A 67 -0.47 -12.43 13.60
N LYS A 68 -1.65 -12.37 14.23
CA LYS A 68 -2.94 -12.74 13.61
C LYS A 68 -3.53 -11.65 12.72
N ARG A 69 -3.02 -10.41 12.82
CA ARG A 69 -3.47 -9.24 12.05
C ARG A 69 -2.31 -8.60 11.28
N GLN A 70 -1.40 -9.41 10.73
CA GLN A 70 -0.28 -8.94 9.92
C GLN A 70 -0.78 -8.22 8.66
N LEU A 71 -0.68 -6.90 8.59
CA LEU A 71 -0.92 -6.17 7.33
C LEU A 71 0.34 -6.09 6.47
N LEU A 72 1.48 -5.85 7.12
CA LEU A 72 2.77 -5.62 6.52
C LEU A 72 3.86 -6.38 7.30
N LYS A 73 4.87 -6.89 6.60
CA LYS A 73 6.11 -7.44 7.17
C LYS A 73 7.29 -7.17 6.24
N TRP A 74 8.49 -7.14 6.80
CA TRP A 74 9.71 -7.13 5.99
C TRP A 74 10.07 -8.57 5.59
N ASP A 75 10.31 -8.81 4.30
CA ASP A 75 10.69 -10.14 3.78
C ASP A 75 12.22 -10.35 3.66
N GLY A 76 13.01 -9.35 4.08
CA GLY A 76 14.46 -9.29 3.88
C GLY A 76 14.88 -8.32 2.78
N THR A 77 13.99 -8.03 1.83
CA THR A 77 14.27 -7.18 0.66
C THR A 77 13.26 -6.05 0.46
N LYS A 78 11.99 -6.26 0.82
CA LYS A 78 10.91 -5.29 0.66
C LYS A 78 9.80 -5.51 1.69
N TRP A 79 8.94 -4.50 1.84
CA TRP A 79 7.70 -4.61 2.60
C TRP A 79 6.67 -5.40 1.79
N THR A 80 6.13 -6.47 2.37
CA THR A 80 5.11 -7.34 1.79
C THR A 80 4.00 -7.61 2.80
N GLY A 81 2.86 -8.14 2.37
CA GLY A 81 1.81 -8.54 3.30
C GLY A 81 0.45 -8.65 2.63
N TRP A 82 -0.59 -8.45 3.43
CA TRP A 82 -1.99 -8.57 3.01
C TRP A 82 -2.59 -7.25 2.54
N ASP A 83 -1.84 -6.15 2.58
CA ASP A 83 -2.19 -4.85 1.99
C ASP A 83 -1.01 -4.26 1.21
N ILE A 84 -1.28 -3.23 0.40
CA ILE A 84 -0.22 -2.48 -0.30
C ILE A 84 0.53 -1.61 0.71
N PRO A 85 1.88 -1.64 0.76
CA PRO A 85 2.64 -0.83 1.70
C PRO A 85 2.34 0.67 1.58
N ASP A 86 1.85 1.28 2.66
CA ASP A 86 1.75 2.74 2.81
C ASP A 86 3.02 3.30 3.43
N TYR A 87 4.13 3.07 2.74
CA TYR A 87 5.45 3.34 3.28
C TYR A 87 6.51 3.53 2.19
N SER A 88 7.67 4.05 2.58
CA SER A 88 8.85 4.03 1.72
C SER A 88 9.35 2.59 1.54
N ALA A 89 10.24 2.38 0.56
CA ALA A 89 10.93 1.11 0.37
C ALA A 89 12.08 0.89 1.39
N ALA A 90 12.23 1.76 2.39
CA ALA A 90 13.37 1.72 3.30
C ALA A 90 13.31 0.48 4.21
N PRO A 91 14.47 -0.17 4.46
CA PRO A 91 14.54 -1.34 5.33
C PRO A 91 14.28 -0.98 6.81
N PRO A 92 13.93 -1.97 7.65
CA PRO A 92 13.89 -1.80 9.09
C PRO A 92 15.18 -1.20 9.66
N GLY A 93 15.06 -0.33 10.66
CA GLY A 93 16.20 0.34 11.28
C GLY A 93 16.80 1.52 10.50
N SER A 94 16.24 1.91 9.35
CA SER A 94 16.74 3.02 8.53
C SER A 94 16.49 4.43 9.10
N GLY A 95 15.99 4.56 10.33
CA GLY A 95 15.62 5.86 10.94
C GLY A 95 14.41 6.55 10.30
N VAL A 96 13.72 5.88 9.38
CA VAL A 96 12.51 6.40 8.73
C VAL A 96 11.30 6.12 9.63
N GLY A 97 10.52 7.17 9.94
CA GLY A 97 9.25 7.04 10.67
C GLY A 97 8.12 6.56 9.76
N PRO A 98 7.00 6.02 10.29
CA PRO A 98 6.04 5.15 9.57
C PRO A 98 5.21 5.82 8.47
N PHE A 99 5.50 7.06 8.10
CA PHE A 99 4.72 7.87 7.17
C PHE A 99 5.40 7.99 5.80
N ILE A 100 4.58 8.04 4.74
CA ILE A 100 5.08 8.23 3.38
C ILE A 100 5.55 9.66 3.10
N MET A 101 4.97 10.65 3.79
CA MET A 101 5.36 12.05 3.71
C MET A 101 6.54 12.27 4.66
N GLN A 102 7.75 12.25 4.10
CA GLN A 102 8.97 12.62 4.80
C GLN A 102 9.30 14.06 4.41
N GLN A 103 9.58 14.91 5.41
CA GLN A 103 10.01 16.30 5.20
C GLN A 103 11.34 16.37 4.47
#